data_AF-A0A7X8QKL2-F1
#
_entry.id   AF-A0A7X8QKL2-F1
#
_cell.length_a   1.000
_cell.length_b   1.000
_cell.length_c   1.000
_cell.angle_alpha   90.00
_cell.angle_beta   90.00
_cell.angle_gamma   90.00
#
_symmetry.space_group_name_H-M   'P 1'
#
loop_
_entity.id
_entity.type
_entity.pdbx_description
1 polymer ?
#
loop_
_entity_poly.entity_id
_entity_poly.type
_entity_poly.pdbx_seq_one_letter_code
_entity_poly.pdbx_strand_id
1 'polypeptide(L)'
;MEPMIKAEVVREKSFDPHFMVKVSYDDGINKFTNEIVEVERKPPRVKFYYPDTINRIIDKIDLKKIEIEILKAIVESLLSSASRY
;
A
#
# COMPACT_ATOMS: atom_id res chain seq x y z
N MET A 1 1.73 -21.37 -3.31
CA MET A 1 1.19 -20.39 -4.27
C MET A 1 1.84 -19.06 -3.97
N GLU A 2 2.11 -18.22 -4.96
CA GLU A 2 2.59 -16.87 -4.67
C GLU A 2 1.45 -16.03 -4.09
N PRO A 3 1.71 -15.16 -3.09
CA PRO A 3 0.67 -14.30 -2.53
C PRO A 3 0.19 -13.31 -3.60
N MET A 4 -1.13 -13.22 -3.77
CA MET A 4 -1.76 -12.21 -4.61
C MET A 4 -1.84 -10.91 -3.81
N ILE A 5 -1.18 -9.87 -4.30
CA ILE A 5 -1.16 -8.53 -3.69
C ILE A 5 -1.71 -7.55 -4.71
N LYS A 6 -2.68 -6.73 -4.29
CA LYS A 6 -3.20 -5.63 -5.09
C LYS A 6 -3.12 -4.35 -4.27
N ALA A 7 -2.40 -3.36 -4.78
CA ALA A 7 -2.30 -2.03 -4.19
C ALA A 7 -2.80 -0.97 -5.18
N GLU A 8 -3.68 -0.08 -4.71
CA GLU A 8 -4.28 0.97 -5.54
C GLU A 8 -4.34 2.28 -4.75
N VAL A 9 -3.75 3.35 -5.30
CA VAL A 9 -3.75 4.66 -4.66
C VAL A 9 -5.13 5.30 -4.79
N VAL A 10 -5.70 5.71 -3.67
CA VAL A 10 -6.93 6.51 -3.63
C VAL A 10 -6.57 7.96 -3.98
N ARG A 11 -6.47 8.24 -5.28
CA ARG A 11 -5.96 9.51 -5.83
C ARG A 11 -6.66 10.75 -5.25
N GLU A 12 -7.98 10.70 -5.08
CA GLU A 12 -8.80 11.80 -4.55
C GLU A 12 -8.45 12.17 -3.10
N LYS A 13 -7.84 11.24 -2.36
CA LYS A 13 -7.45 11.42 -0.95
C LYS A 13 -5.93 11.40 -0.75
N SER A 14 -5.15 11.44 -1.83
CA SER A 14 -3.70 11.29 -1.77
C SER A 14 -3.01 12.51 -2.37
N PHE A 15 -2.15 13.14 -1.59
CA PHE A 15 -1.32 14.27 -2.00
C PHE A 15 0.02 14.20 -1.29
N ASP A 16 1.14 14.26 -2.02
CA ASP A 16 2.47 14.16 -1.42
C ASP A 16 2.64 15.23 -0.31
N PRO A 17 3.05 14.84 0.91
CA PRO A 17 3.71 13.57 1.27
C PRO A 17 2.77 12.45 1.78
N HIS A 18 1.45 12.62 1.79
CA HIS A 18 0.47 11.70 2.38
C HIS A 18 -0.34 10.94 1.31
N PHE A 19 -0.35 9.61 1.39
CA PHE A 19 -1.07 8.75 0.45
C PHE A 19 -2.01 7.81 1.20
N MET A 20 -3.19 7.60 0.64
CA MET A 20 -4.11 6.54 1.05
C MET A 20 -4.07 5.44 0.00
N VAL A 21 -3.66 4.24 0.39
CA VAL A 21 -3.52 3.12 -0.53
C VAL A 21 -4.46 2.00 -0.10
N LYS A 22 -5.33 1.59 -1.02
CA LYS A 22 -6.20 0.44 -0.84
C LYS A 22 -5.42 -0.82 -1.17
N VAL A 23 -5.32 -1.74 -0.21
CA VAL A 23 -4.50 -2.94 -0.31
C VAL A 23 -5.39 -4.17 -0.10
N SER A 24 -5.18 -5.17 -0.95
CA SER A 24 -5.73 -6.51 -0.78
C SER A 24 -4.62 -7.55 -0.85
N TYR A 25 -4.74 -8.59 -0.05
CA TYR A 25 -3.75 -9.66 0.08
C TYR A 25 -4.45 -11.01 0.23
N ASP A 26 -3.93 -12.03 -0.43
CA ASP A 26 -4.37 -13.41 -0.30
C ASP A 26 -3.18 -14.35 -0.55
N ASP A 27 -2.73 -15.08 0.47
CA ASP A 27 -1.68 -16.11 0.37
C ASP A 27 -2.26 -17.55 0.40
N GLY A 28 -3.59 -17.68 0.41
CA GLY A 28 -4.31 -18.95 0.59
C GLY A 28 -4.57 -19.35 2.05
N ILE A 29 -4.00 -18.65 3.03
CA ILE A 29 -4.18 -18.89 4.48
C ILE A 29 -4.70 -17.63 5.18
N ASN A 30 -4.02 -16.51 4.99
CA ASN A 30 -4.34 -15.18 5.48
C ASN A 30 -4.86 -14.32 4.33
N LYS A 31 -5.91 -13.56 4.60
CA LYS A 31 -6.55 -12.70 3.61
C LYS A 31 -7.06 -11.42 4.23
N PHE A 32 -6.89 -10.32 3.50
CA PHE A 32 -7.63 -9.09 3.72
C PHE A 32 -7.96 -8.44 2.38
N THR A 33 -9.01 -7.63 2.34
CA THR A 33 -9.52 -7.08 1.08
C THR A 33 -9.93 -5.63 1.25
N ASN A 34 -9.42 -4.78 0.38
CA ASN A 34 -9.71 -3.34 0.34
C ASN A 34 -9.42 -2.58 1.65
N GLU A 35 -8.43 -3.04 2.42
CA GLU A 35 -7.96 -2.34 3.61
C GLU A 35 -7.22 -1.05 3.22
N ILE A 36 -7.40 0.03 3.97
CA ILE A 36 -6.73 1.30 3.70
C ILE A 36 -5.46 1.38 4.54
N VAL A 37 -4.32 1.50 3.86
CA VAL A 37 -3.02 1.79 4.47
C VAL A 37 -2.67 3.24 4.20
N GLU A 38 -2.37 3.99 5.26
CA GLU A 38 -1.87 5.35 5.12
C GLU A 38 -0.35 5.33 5.01
N VAL A 39 0.18 6.11 4.08
CA VAL A 39 1.62 6.17 3.80
C VAL A 39 2.07 7.62 3.85
N GLU A 40 3.10 7.88 4.65
CA GLU A 40 3.74 9.18 4.75
C GLU A 40 5.16 9.09 4.18
N ARG A 41 5.40 9.75 3.05
CA ARG A 41 6.67 9.78 2.33
C ARG A 41 7.45 11.04 2.70
N LYS A 42 8.31 10.94 3.72
CA LYS A 42 9.20 12.04 4.15
C LYS A 42 10.67 11.59 4.06
N PRO A 43 11.29 11.66 2.86
CA PRO A 43 12.63 11.14 2.62
C PRO A 43 13.66 11.60 3.68
N PRO A 44 14.57 10.70 4.10
CA PRO A 44 14.77 9.33 3.62
C PRO A 44 13.78 8.31 4.20
N ARG A 45 12.83 8.74 5.06
CA ARG A 45 11.95 7.85 5.81
C ARG A 45 10.59 7.72 5.13
N VAL A 46 10.07 6.49 5.09
CA VAL A 46 8.68 6.21 4.74
C VAL A 46 8.03 5.59 5.96
N LYS A 47 6.84 6.07 6.33
CA LYS A 47 6.05 5.49 7.40
C LYS A 47 4.77 4.91 6.82
N PHE A 48 4.40 3.72 7.30
CA PHE A 48 3.18 3.03 6.97
C PHE A 48 2.34 2.95 8.23
N TYR A 49 1.05 3.31 8.13
CA TYR A 49 0.08 3.15 9.20
C TYR A 49 -0.94 2.12 8.75
N TYR A 50 -0.85 0.95 9.37
CA TYR A 50 -1.69 -0.20 9.06
C TYR A 50 -2.96 -0.17 9.91
N PRO A 51 -4.13 -0.52 9.35
CA PRO A 51 -5.36 -0.70 10.10
C PRO A 51 -5.26 -1.92 11.02
N ASP A 52 -6.10 -1.95 12.06
CA ASP A 52 -6.12 -3.05 13.05
C ASP A 52 -6.27 -4.43 12.41
N THR A 53 -7.02 -4.53 11.31
CA THR A 53 -7.19 -5.77 10.54
C THR A 53 -5.85 -6.35 10.09
N ILE A 54 -4.97 -5.50 9.55
CA ILE A 54 -3.64 -5.91 9.10
C ILE A 54 -2.72 -6.15 10.29
N ASN A 55 -2.77 -5.28 11.32
CA ASN A 55 -1.95 -5.44 12.53
C ASN A 55 -2.17 -6.79 13.22
N ARG A 56 -3.39 -7.35 13.18
CA ARG A 56 -3.70 -8.67 13.77
C ARG A 56 -3.03 -9.86 13.06
N ILE A 57 -2.62 -9.69 11.82
CA ILE A 57 -2.04 -10.74 10.98
C ILE A 57 -0.65 -10.37 10.46
N ILE A 58 -0.10 -9.24 10.92
CA ILE A 58 1.15 -8.67 10.40
C ILE A 58 2.34 -9.61 10.56
N ASP A 59 2.36 -10.37 11.66
CA ASP A 59 3.39 -11.37 11.95
C ASP A 59 3.24 -12.66 11.11
N LYS A 60 2.13 -12.80 10.38
CA LYS A 60 1.79 -13.99 9.59
C LYS A 60 1.93 -13.79 8.09
N ILE A 61 2.19 -12.57 7.64
CA ILE A 61 2.27 -12.19 6.23
C ILE A 61 3.64 -11.58 5.89
N ASP A 62 4.02 -11.65 4.62
CA ASP A 62 5.23 -10.95 4.14
C ASP A 62 4.93 -9.45 3.97
N LEU A 63 5.09 -8.70 5.06
CA LEU A 63 4.84 -7.28 5.09
C LEU A 63 5.72 -6.49 4.12
N LYS A 64 6.99 -6.89 3.96
CA LYS A 64 7.93 -6.18 3.07
C LYS A 64 7.47 -6.26 1.62
N LYS A 65 6.95 -7.41 1.20
CA LYS A 65 6.40 -7.56 -0.15
C LYS A 65 5.20 -6.65 -0.38
N ILE A 66 4.34 -6.49 0.63
CA ILE A 66 3.19 -5.56 0.59
C ILE A 66 3.68 -4.11 0.50
N GLU A 67 4.65 -3.71 1.33
CA GLU A 67 5.24 -2.36 1.32
C GLU A 67 5.83 -2.00 -0.04
N ILE A 68 6.53 -2.93 -0.70
CA ILE A 68 7.07 -2.73 -2.04
C ILE A 68 5.97 -2.49 -3.07
N GLU A 69 4.89 -3.28 -3.06
CA GLU A 69 3.77 -3.09 -3.99
C GLU A 69 3.02 -1.77 -3.73
N ILE A 70 2.88 -1.35 -2.46
CA ILE A 70 2.33 -0.05 -2.10
C ILE A 70 3.19 1.09 -2.66
N LEU A 71 4.51 1.04 -2.46
CA LEU A 71 5.43 2.07 -2.97
C LEU A 71 5.41 2.12 -4.50
N LYS A 72 5.39 0.97 -5.16
CA LYS A 72 5.28 0.88 -6.61
C LYS A 72 3.99 1.56 -7.11
N ALA A 73 2.85 1.27 -6.49
CA ALA A 73 1.57 1.90 -6.83
C ALA A 73 1.60 3.43 -6.65
N ILE A 74 2.25 3.92 -5.58
CA ILE A 74 2.46 5.36 -5.35
C ILE A 74 3.31 5.97 -6.47
N VAL A 75 4.46 5.36 -6.79
CA VAL A 75 5.34 5.84 -7.86
C VAL A 75 4.62 5.87 -9.21
N GLU A 76 3.90 4.80 -9.56
CA GLU A 76 3.11 4.73 -10.79
C GLU A 76 2.03 5.83 -10.83
N SER A 77 1.37 6.10 -9.70
CA SER A 77 0.39 7.19 -9.62
C SER A 77 1.02 8.56 -9.82
N LEU A 78 2.20 8.81 -9.22
CA LEU A 78 2.93 10.07 -9.37
C LEU A 78 3.42 10.28 -10.81
N LEU A 79 3.99 9.24 -11.43
CA LEU A 79 4.42 9.29 -12.83
C LEU A 79 3.22 9.50 -13.78
N SER A 80 2.11 8.80 -13.55
CA SER A 80 0.87 8.97 -14.32
C SER A 80 0.31 10.39 -14.23
N SER A 81 0.46 11.08 -13.09
CA SER A 81 0.09 12.49 -12.97
C SER A 81 1.07 13.44 -13.65
N ALA A 82 2.36 13.10 -13.70
CA ALA A 82 3.39 13.92 -14.33
C ALA A 82 3.30 13.90 -15.87
N SER A 83 2.92 12.77 -16.48
CA SER A 83 2.77 12.64 -17.94
C SER A 83 1.51 13.31 -18.52
N ARG A 84 0.69 13.96 -17.69
CA ARG A 84 -0.53 14.68 -18.12
C ARG A 84 -0.33 16.19 -18.30
N TYR A 85 0.90 16.68 -18.12
CA TYR A 85 1.30 18.07 -18.37
C TYR A 85 2.24 18.15 -19.57
#